data_AF-A0A8X8WFB7-F1
#
_entry.id   AF-A0A8X8WFB7-F1
#
_cell.length_a   1.000
_cell.length_b   1.000
_cell.length_c   1.000
_cell.angle_alpha   90.00
_cell.angle_beta   90.00
_cell.angle_gamma   90.00
#
_symmetry.space_group_name_H-M   'P 1'
#
loop_
_entity.id
_entity.type
_entity.pdbx_description
1 polymer ?
#
loop_
_entity_poly.entity_id
_entity_poly.type
_entity_poly.pdbx_seq_one_letter_code
_entity_poly.pdbx_strand_id
1 'polypeptide(L)'
;MTAAACFRSIHDCASAGRENDVVVVDMDGTLLRGRSSFPYSALVAFEAGGALRLLFLLLLSPLAGFLYYFISESARIRVLIFAAFAGLRISQT
;
A
#
# COMPACT_ATOMS: atom_id res chain seq x y z
N MET A 1 -13.79 -10.86 31.45
CA MET A 1 -12.40 -10.68 31.01
C MET A 1 -12.02 -11.88 30.17
N THR A 2 -12.02 -11.74 28.85
CA THR A 2 -11.64 -12.81 27.91
C THR A 2 -10.12 -12.88 27.84
N ALA A 3 -9.55 -14.05 28.10
CA ALA A 3 -8.11 -14.29 28.01
C ALA A 3 -7.60 -13.92 26.61
N ALA A 4 -6.55 -13.11 26.53
CA ALA A 4 -5.85 -12.86 25.28
C ALA A 4 -5.30 -14.20 24.77
N ALA A 5 -5.79 -14.67 23.62
CA ALA A 5 -5.24 -15.85 22.98
C ALA A 5 -3.75 -15.59 22.68
N CYS A 6 -2.86 -16.40 23.27
CA CYS A 6 -1.46 -16.35 22.95
C CYS A 6 -1.28 -16.96 21.56
N PHE A 7 -1.12 -16.12 20.55
CA PHE A 7 -0.74 -16.59 19.22
C PHE A 7 0.66 -17.19 19.31
N ARG A 8 0.83 -18.41 18.78
CA ARG A 8 2.16 -19.00 18.60
C ARG A 8 2.99 -18.10 17.69
N SER A 9 4.30 -18.12 17.91
CA SER A 9 5.18 -17.35 17.05
C SER A 9 5.19 -17.92 15.63
N ILE A 10 5.47 -17.06 14.64
CA ILE A 10 5.45 -17.47 13.24
C ILE A 10 6.49 -18.54 12.92
N HIS A 11 7.57 -18.65 13.72
CA HIS A 11 8.58 -19.70 13.56
C HIS A 11 8.07 -21.11 13.91
N ASP A 12 6.98 -21.21 14.69
CA ASP A 12 6.35 -22.48 15.03
C ASP A 12 5.33 -22.94 13.97
N CYS A 13 5.06 -22.09 12.96
CA CYS A 13 4.07 -22.38 11.93
C CYS A 13 4.68 -23.23 10.82
N ALA A 14 4.05 -24.36 10.49
CA ALA A 14 4.44 -25.18 9.34
C ALA A 14 4.19 -24.42 8.03
N SER A 15 5.21 -24.37 7.17
CA SER A 15 5.15 -23.79 5.82
C SER A 15 4.69 -24.79 4.75
N ALA A 16 4.78 -26.09 5.02
CA ALA A 16 4.33 -27.15 4.11
C ALA A 16 2.81 -27.36 4.18
N GLY A 17 2.20 -27.76 3.05
CA GLY A 17 0.75 -28.05 2.94
C GLY A 17 -0.16 -26.81 2.86
N ARG A 18 0.41 -25.67 2.45
CA ARG A 18 -0.28 -24.37 2.34
C ARG A 18 -0.38 -23.86 0.90
N GLU A 19 -0.22 -24.74 -0.08
CA GLU A 19 -0.22 -24.37 -1.51
C GLU A 19 -1.53 -23.71 -1.97
N ASN A 20 -2.63 -23.90 -1.25
CA ASN A 20 -3.93 -23.29 -1.52
C ASN A 20 -4.32 -22.18 -0.53
N ASP A 21 -3.45 -21.84 0.42
CA ASP A 21 -3.72 -20.79 1.41
C ASP A 21 -3.41 -19.41 0.81
N VAL A 22 -4.35 -18.46 0.96
CA VAL A 22 -4.14 -17.06 0.59
C VAL A 22 -4.10 -16.21 1.85
N VAL A 23 -3.01 -15.48 2.04
CA VAL A 23 -2.86 -14.52 3.14
C VAL A 23 -3.15 -13.12 2.61
N VAL A 24 -4.17 -12.47 3.18
CA VAL A 24 -4.50 -11.07 2.89
C VAL A 24 -4.07 -10.23 4.09
N VAL A 25 -3.32 -9.17 3.83
CA VAL A 25 -2.83 -8.25 4.84
C VAL A 25 -3.13 -6.83 4.39
N ASP A 26 -3.51 -5.98 5.34
CA ASP A 26 -3.68 -4.56 5.06
C ASP A 26 -2.31 -3.90 4.84
N MET A 27 -2.23 -2.92 3.96
CA MET A 27 -0.94 -2.27 3.70
C MET A 27 -0.65 -1.20 4.75
N ASP A 28 -1.60 -0.29 4.95
CA ASP A 28 -1.44 0.88 5.79
C ASP A 28 -1.61 0.50 7.27
N GLY A 29 -0.62 0.80 8.11
CA GLY A 29 -0.69 0.47 9.54
C GLY A 29 -0.49 -1.01 9.89
N THR A 30 -0.27 -1.90 8.90
CA THR A 30 0.16 -3.29 9.15
C THR A 30 1.52 -3.56 8.50
N LEU A 31 1.62 -3.49 7.17
CA LEU A 31 2.92 -3.58 6.48
C LEU A 31 3.72 -2.26 6.61
N LEU A 32 3.01 -1.13 6.58
CA LEU A 32 3.58 0.19 6.79
C LEU A 32 3.43 0.62 8.24
N ARG A 33 4.49 1.24 8.78
CA ARG A 33 4.46 1.80 10.15
C ARG A 33 3.47 2.94 10.32
N GLY A 34 3.17 3.66 9.22
CA GLY A 34 2.20 4.75 9.20
C GLY A 34 0.85 4.31 8.62
N ARG A 35 -0.21 5.01 9.00
CA ARG A 35 -1.57 4.82 8.47
C ARG A 35 -1.83 5.53 7.13
N SER A 36 -0.77 6.00 6.47
CA SER A 36 -0.88 6.73 5.21
C SER A 36 -0.07 6.01 4.14
N SER A 37 -0.72 5.71 3.02
CA SER A 37 -0.14 5.08 1.84
C SER A 37 0.60 6.08 0.95
N PHE A 38 0.54 7.38 1.25
CA PHE A 38 1.20 8.43 0.48
C PHE A 38 2.72 8.30 0.44
N PRO A 39 3.45 8.15 1.58
CA PRO A 39 4.91 8.07 1.56
C PRO A 39 5.42 6.89 0.76
N TYR A 40 4.73 5.75 0.86
CA TYR A 40 5.03 4.56 0.06
C TYR A 40 4.81 4.80 -1.43
N SER A 41 3.66 5.36 -1.81
CA SER A 41 3.34 5.65 -3.21
C SER A 41 4.27 6.70 -3.82
N ALA A 42 4.71 7.69 -3.03
CA ALA A 42 5.68 8.69 -3.44
C ALA A 42 7.07 8.06 -3.71
N LEU A 43 7.51 7.15 -2.84
CA LEU A 43 8.76 6.41 -3.03
C LEU A 43 8.70 5.57 -4.32
N VAL A 44 7.62 4.80 -4.51
CA VAL A 44 7.41 3.98 -5.72
C VAL A 44 7.40 4.86 -6.98
N ALA A 45 6.72 6.01 -6.94
CA ALA A 45 6.70 6.94 -8.06
C ALA A 45 8.11 7.46 -8.40
N PHE A 46 8.92 7.77 -7.38
CA PHE A 46 10.29 8.21 -7.57
C PHE A 46 11.18 7.12 -8.17
N GLU A 47 11.13 5.89 -7.64
CA GLU A 47 11.97 4.79 -8.10
C GLU A 47 11.58 4.30 -9.50
N ALA A 48 10.28 4.18 -9.79
CA ALA A 48 9.81 3.62 -11.05
C ALA A 48 9.75 4.63 -12.21
N GLY A 49 9.58 5.92 -11.93
CA GLY A 49 9.44 6.94 -12.98
C GLY A 49 10.11 8.29 -12.70
N GLY A 50 10.97 8.36 -11.67
CA GLY A 50 11.82 9.51 -11.41
C GLY A 50 11.14 10.73 -10.80
N ALA A 51 11.89 11.83 -10.74
CA ALA A 51 11.48 13.06 -10.06
C ALA A 51 10.23 13.73 -10.65
N LEU A 52 10.02 13.67 -11.97
CA LEU A 52 8.84 14.26 -12.63
C LEU A 52 7.54 13.61 -12.16
N ARG A 53 7.57 12.29 -11.97
CA ARG A 53 6.40 11.54 -11.51
C ARG A 53 6.14 11.74 -10.02
N LEU A 54 7.20 11.80 -9.22
CA LEU A 54 7.10 12.21 -7.82
C LEU A 54 6.46 13.60 -7.72
N LEU A 55 6.90 14.56 -8.55
CA LEU A 55 6.34 15.90 -8.60
C LEU A 55 4.84 15.87 -8.94
N PHE A 56 4.46 15.12 -9.97
CA PHE A 56 3.05 14.92 -10.33
C PHE A 56 2.22 14.37 -9.17
N LEU A 57 2.72 13.36 -8.46
CA LEU A 57 2.07 12.80 -7.27
C LEU A 57 1.99 13.82 -6.13
N LEU A 58 3.02 14.64 -5.94
CA LEU A 58 3.02 15.74 -4.96
C LEU A 58 1.94 16.79 -5.28
N LEU A 59 1.77 17.16 -6.55
CA LEU A 59 0.70 18.06 -6.98
C LEU A 59 -0.69 17.44 -6.78
N LEU A 60 -0.80 16.11 -6.87
CA LEU A 60 -2.03 15.36 -6.57
C LEU A 60 -2.27 15.15 -5.08
N SER A 61 -1.27 15.33 -4.22
CA SER A 61 -1.39 15.18 -2.77
C SER A 61 -2.55 15.98 -2.14
N PRO A 62 -2.74 17.28 -2.45
CA PRO A 62 -3.89 18.03 -1.92
C PRO A 62 -5.23 17.46 -2.41
N LEU A 63 -5.30 16.99 -3.66
CA LEU A 63 -6.49 16.33 -4.19
C LEU A 63 -6.76 15.00 -3.45
N ALA A 64 -5.72 14.23 -3.16
CA ALA A 64 -5.81 12.99 -2.41
C ALA A 64 -6.29 13.24 -0.95
N GLY A 65 -5.84 14.32 -0.32
CA GLY A 65 -6.34 14.77 0.97
C GLY A 65 -7.82 15.19 0.93
N PHE A 66 -8.22 15.89 -0.13
CA PHE A 66 -9.63 16.23 -0.36
C PHE A 66 -10.50 14.99 -0.53
N LEU A 67 -10.07 14.02 -1.36
CA LEU A 67 -10.77 12.75 -1.57
C LEU A 67 -10.93 11.95 -0.28
N TYR A 68 -9.90 11.95 0.57
CA TYR A 68 -9.98 11.29 1.87
C TYR A 68 -11.04 11.90 2.78
N TYR A 69 -11.13 13.23 2.83
CA TYR A 69 -12.06 13.92 3.71
C TYR A 69 -13.51 13.91 3.16
N PHE A 70 -13.69 14.11 1.86
CA PHE A 70 -15.02 14.30 1.26
C PHE A 70 -15.65 13.04 0.68
N ILE A 71 -14.86 12.03 0.28
CA ILE A 71 -15.37 10.87 -0.47
C ILE A 71 -15.11 9.58 0.29
N SER A 72 -13.87 9.11 0.32
CA SER A 72 -13.52 7.81 0.89
C SER A 72 -12.01 7.60 0.92
N GLU A 73 -11.54 6.87 1.93
CA GLU A 73 -10.16 6.37 1.99
C GLU A 73 -9.78 5.54 0.76
N SER A 74 -10.67 4.66 0.28
CA SER A 74 -10.39 3.81 -0.87
C SER A 74 -10.19 4.63 -2.16
N ALA A 75 -10.87 5.76 -2.30
CA ALA A 75 -10.73 6.65 -3.45
C ALA A 75 -9.34 7.33 -3.46
N ARG A 76 -8.87 7.80 -2.30
CA ARG A 76 -7.51 8.32 -2.12
C ARG A 76 -6.47 7.30 -2.57
N ILE A 77 -6.57 6.07 -2.06
CA ILE A 77 -5.59 5.00 -2.33
C ILE A 77 -5.55 4.69 -3.84
N ARG A 78 -6.70 4.57 -4.49
CA ARG A 78 -6.77 4.32 -5.95
C ARG A 78 -6.08 5.42 -6.76
N VAL A 79 -6.26 6.69 -6.40
CA VAL A 79 -5.60 7.81 -7.08
C VAL A 79 -4.09 7.79 -6.86
N LEU A 80 -3.64 7.50 -5.63
CA LEU A 80 -2.20 7.40 -5.33
C LEU A 80 -1.53 6.26 -6.11
N ILE A 81 -2.16 5.07 -6.15
CA ILE A 81 -1.69 3.94 -6.96
C ILE A 81 -1.67 4.33 -8.43
N PHE A 82 -2.74 4.93 -8.95
CA PHE A 82 -2.77 5.35 -10.35
C PHE A 82 -1.63 6.34 -10.65
N ALA A 83 -1.42 7.37 -9.84
CA ALA A 83 -0.33 8.32 -10.02
C ALA A 83 1.06 7.65 -9.94
N ALA A 84 1.21 6.66 -9.04
CA ALA A 84 2.45 5.92 -8.87
C ALA A 84 2.72 4.92 -10.01
N PHE A 85 1.71 4.41 -10.73
CA PHE A 85 1.85 3.36 -11.77
C PHE A 85 1.43 3.76 -13.21
N ALA A 86 0.70 4.86 -13.43
CA ALA A 86 0.32 5.38 -14.75
C ALA A 86 1.51 5.57 -15.71
N GLY A 87 1.48 4.94 -16.88
CA GLY A 87 2.53 5.11 -17.90
C GLY A 87 3.83 4.33 -17.65
N LEU A 88 3.90 3.50 -16.60
CA LEU A 88 4.95 2.48 -16.52
C LEU A 88 4.70 1.43 -17.59
N ARG A 89 5.75 1.04 -18.31
CA ARG A 89 5.66 -0.10 -19.24
C ARG A 89 5.76 -1.38 -18.44
N ILE A 90 4.85 -2.30 -18.70
CA ILE A 90 4.93 -3.65 -18.15
C ILE A 90 6.03 -4.36 -18.94
N SER A 91 7.16 -4.62 -18.28
CA SER A 91 8.19 -5.49 -18.84
C SER A 91 7.62 -6.91 -18.86
N GLN A 92 7.37 -7.42 -20.06
CA GLN A 92 7.07 -8.84 -20.28
C GLN A 92 8.43 -9.50 -20.53
N THR A 93 9.04 -10.02 -19.48
CA THR A 93 10.21 -10.92 -19.56
C THR A 93 9.75 -12.34 -19.29
#